data_AF-A0A350KLN6-F1
#
_entry.id   AF-A0A350KLN6-F1
#
_cell.length_a   1.000
_cell.length_b   1.000
_cell.length_c   1.000
_cell.angle_alpha   90.00
_cell.angle_beta   90.00
_cell.angle_gamma   90.00
#
_symmetry.space_group_name_H-M   'P 1'
#
loop_
_entity.id
_entity.type
_entity.pdbx_description
1 polymer ?
#
loop_
_entity_poly.entity_id
_entity_poly.type
_entity_poly.pdbx_seq_one_letter_code
_entity_poly.pdbx_strand_id
1 'polypeptide(L)'
;LAALMNLPPTADFVLDVPPEVDRPRIVHDLGQINLEQFALVNRPELRVNDYEARIAAAEARKEFLRLFPGIEFNASVNYNSNSALRNKNWADAGIGVTWNLLDLFARPAAIRRARDKQELERLRRLAMTMAVMTQVNVSYLELRQSAEAFEVARSMQKVDDGLWARAYDADAKNDRDRRETLFAAVDKLASHLKRDFAYADYKSAESNLFVALGVDPLPRFTVRAGVDAIAQTLEDNLSRNAPRGFKDVSYDHPNSEKSAQAVFSTEERAALMSGVKARKDRTPRPSAVKDPNAPLILAGAAVADKKPAAPKPIVPSALPENFRLLQLSSFERLDNAQSYWRELTAADAGLKAYSPIFREVKVGKTTRFRTFVADTEKRLKDICARLNAELKACLISKR
;
A
#
# COMPACT_ATOMS: atom_id res chain seq x y z
N LEU A 1 -1.21 24.60 -0.96
CA LEU A 1 -0.98 23.58 -1.99
C LEU A 1 0.44 23.64 -2.57
N ALA A 2 0.92 24.78 -3.10
CA ALA A 2 2.28 24.91 -3.63
C ALA A 2 3.38 24.37 -2.70
N ALA A 3 3.32 24.69 -1.40
CA ALA A 3 4.25 24.17 -0.41
C ALA A 3 4.22 22.63 -0.25
N LEU A 4 3.05 22.00 -0.38
CA LEU A 4 2.91 20.53 -0.31
C LEU A 4 3.48 19.86 -1.57
N MET A 5 3.41 20.54 -2.71
CA MET A 5 3.96 20.05 -3.99
C MET A 5 5.42 20.48 -4.20
N ASN A 6 6.03 21.12 -3.21
CA ASN A 6 7.37 21.70 -3.29
C ASN A 6 7.55 22.65 -4.51
N LEU A 7 6.49 23.39 -4.85
CA LEU A 7 6.52 24.42 -5.89
C LEU A 7 6.82 25.81 -5.28
N PRO A 8 7.47 26.71 -6.04
CA PRO A 8 7.60 28.11 -5.66
C PRO A 8 6.21 28.73 -5.35
N PRO A 9 6.10 29.63 -4.37
CA PRO A 9 4.82 30.30 -4.06
C PRO A 9 4.21 31.06 -5.23
N THR A 10 5.04 31.48 -6.19
CA THR A 10 4.66 32.23 -7.39
C THR A 10 4.37 31.33 -8.60
N ALA A 11 4.42 30.00 -8.44
CA ALA A 11 4.11 29.09 -9.54
C ALA A 11 2.60 29.09 -9.80
N ASP A 12 2.20 29.41 -11.02
CA ASP A 12 0.80 29.36 -11.45
C ASP A 12 0.36 27.90 -11.63
N PHE A 13 -0.74 27.52 -11.00
CA PHE A 13 -1.40 26.23 -11.22
C PHE A 13 -2.92 26.43 -11.15
N VAL A 14 -3.64 25.66 -11.96
CA VAL A 14 -5.10 25.65 -11.98
C VAL A 14 -5.55 24.30 -11.45
N LEU A 15 -6.53 24.33 -10.53
CA LEU A 15 -7.20 23.13 -10.07
C LEU A 15 -8.23 22.72 -11.12
N ASP A 16 -8.04 21.56 -11.74
CA ASP A 16 -9.08 20.92 -12.54
C ASP A 16 -10.06 20.25 -11.58
N VAL A 17 -11.24 20.86 -11.42
CA VAL A 17 -12.28 20.38 -10.50
C VAL A 17 -13.23 19.48 -11.29
N PRO A 18 -13.28 18.17 -11.00
CA PRO A 18 -14.17 17.27 -11.71
C PRO A 18 -15.64 17.67 -11.49
N PRO A 19 -16.52 17.53 -12.49
CA PRO A 19 -17.95 17.82 -12.34
C PRO A 19 -18.66 16.91 -11.33
N GLU A 20 -18.00 15.83 -10.87
CA GLU A 20 -18.50 14.92 -9.84
C GLU A 20 -18.46 15.54 -8.43
N VAL A 21 -17.68 16.60 -8.22
CA VAL A 21 -17.69 17.41 -6.99
C VAL A 21 -19.08 18.00 -6.74
N ASP A 22 -19.86 18.29 -7.79
CA ASP A 22 -21.23 18.78 -7.69
C ASP A 22 -22.25 17.71 -7.26
N ARG A 23 -21.86 16.43 -7.21
CA ARG A 23 -22.72 15.31 -6.77
C ARG A 23 -22.06 14.52 -5.63
N PRO A 24 -21.86 15.16 -4.47
CA PRO A 24 -21.20 14.52 -3.36
C PRO A 24 -22.04 13.34 -2.86
N ARG A 25 -21.39 12.17 -2.82
CA ARG A 25 -21.96 10.94 -2.29
C ARG A 25 -21.55 10.82 -0.83
N ILE A 26 -22.53 10.86 0.05
CA ILE A 26 -22.31 10.74 1.49
C ILE A 26 -22.24 9.27 1.83
N VAL A 27 -21.16 8.88 2.50
CA VAL A 27 -21.00 7.54 3.07
C VAL A 27 -21.69 7.54 4.43
N HIS A 28 -22.90 6.98 4.48
CA HIS A 28 -23.67 6.89 5.73
C HIS A 28 -23.27 5.70 6.60
N ASP A 29 -22.75 4.64 5.98
CA ASP A 29 -22.35 3.42 6.66
C ASP A 29 -21.10 2.85 5.98
N LEU A 30 -20.08 2.56 6.77
CA LEU A 30 -18.87 1.86 6.33
C LEU A 30 -19.04 0.33 6.38
N GLY A 31 -20.24 -0.15 6.72
CA GLY A 31 -20.64 -1.55 6.76
C GLY A 31 -20.25 -2.24 8.08
N GLN A 32 -20.21 -3.58 8.07
CA GLN A 32 -19.83 -4.41 9.24
C GLN A 32 -18.31 -4.45 9.50
N ILE A 33 -17.53 -3.57 8.88
CA ILE A 33 -16.07 -3.59 9.00
C ILE A 33 -15.70 -3.13 10.41
N ASN A 34 -14.99 -3.99 11.14
CA ASN A 34 -14.42 -3.61 12.44
C ASN A 34 -13.23 -2.68 12.18
N LEU A 35 -13.50 -1.36 12.23
CA LEU A 35 -12.56 -0.29 11.93
C LEU A 35 -11.35 -0.32 12.88
N GLU A 36 -11.59 -0.68 14.15
CA GLU A 36 -10.55 -0.78 15.16
C GLU A 36 -9.58 -1.90 14.81
N GLN A 37 -10.08 -3.10 14.53
CA GLN A 37 -9.27 -4.24 14.12
C GLN A 37 -8.50 -3.95 12.83
N PHE A 38 -9.11 -3.24 11.90
CA PHE A 38 -8.44 -2.82 10.68
C PHE A 38 -7.26 -1.88 10.97
N ALA A 39 -7.46 -0.86 11.81
CA ALA A 39 -6.41 0.06 12.20
C ALA A 39 -5.27 -0.65 12.95
N LEU A 40 -5.59 -1.60 13.83
CA LEU A 40 -4.59 -2.35 14.59
C LEU A 40 -3.58 -3.09 13.71
N VAL A 41 -3.98 -3.51 12.51
CA VAL A 41 -3.10 -4.25 11.61
C VAL A 41 -2.34 -3.35 10.65
N ASN A 42 -2.95 -2.24 10.21
CA ASN A 42 -2.38 -1.40 9.17
C ASN A 42 -1.54 -0.23 9.70
N ARG A 43 -1.77 0.22 10.94
CA ARG A 43 -1.05 1.34 11.55
C ARG A 43 0.43 1.01 11.80
N PRO A 44 1.39 1.66 11.10
CA PRO A 44 2.81 1.35 11.23
C PRO A 44 3.38 1.65 12.63
N GLU A 45 2.85 2.64 13.33
CA GLU A 45 3.27 3.01 14.69
C GLU A 45 3.05 1.88 15.70
N LEU A 46 2.06 1.01 15.50
CA LEU A 46 1.84 -0.15 16.37
C LEU A 46 2.94 -1.19 16.16
N ARG A 47 3.34 -1.42 14.90
CA ARG A 47 4.47 -2.30 14.57
C ARG A 47 5.78 -1.77 15.17
N VAL A 48 6.02 -0.45 15.13
CA VAL A 48 7.19 0.16 15.75
C VAL A 48 7.21 -0.09 17.27
N ASN A 49 6.09 0.16 17.96
CA ASN A 49 6.01 -0.09 19.40
C ASN A 49 6.16 -1.57 19.77
N ASP A 50 5.68 -2.50 18.94
CA ASP A 50 5.92 -3.92 19.12
C ASP A 50 7.41 -4.27 19.06
N TYR A 51 8.16 -3.67 18.13
CA TYR A 51 9.61 -3.85 18.07
C TYR A 51 10.31 -3.27 19.30
N GLU A 52 9.94 -2.06 19.74
CA GLU A 52 10.53 -1.45 20.93
C GLU A 52 10.31 -2.31 22.18
N ALA A 53 9.12 -2.87 22.37
CA ALA A 53 8.84 -3.80 23.47
C ALA A 53 9.70 -5.08 23.39
N ARG A 54 9.93 -5.61 22.18
CA ARG A 54 10.82 -6.77 21.97
C ARG A 54 12.28 -6.43 22.23
N ILE A 55 12.73 -5.26 21.80
CA ILE A 55 14.08 -4.75 22.02
C ILE A 55 14.32 -4.58 23.52
N ALA A 56 13.39 -3.97 24.25
CA ALA A 56 13.51 -3.80 25.69
C ALA A 56 13.60 -5.13 26.44
N ALA A 57 12.83 -6.14 26.03
CA ALA A 57 12.93 -7.49 26.58
C ALA A 57 14.29 -8.16 26.27
N ALA A 58 14.84 -7.93 25.07
CA ALA A 58 16.16 -8.43 24.70
C ALA A 58 17.30 -7.70 25.46
N GLU A 59 17.17 -6.40 25.69
CA GLU A 59 18.10 -5.61 26.50
C GLU A 59 18.12 -6.08 27.95
N ALA A 60 16.94 -6.37 28.53
CA ALA A 60 16.84 -6.96 29.88
C ALA A 60 17.55 -8.32 29.97
N ARG A 61 17.41 -9.17 28.94
CA ARG A 61 18.15 -10.45 28.85
C ARG A 61 19.65 -10.24 28.69
N LYS A 62 20.08 -9.24 27.93
CA LYS A 62 21.50 -8.88 27.76
C LYS A 62 22.14 -8.46 29.08
N GLU A 63 21.44 -7.70 29.93
CA GLU A 63 21.96 -7.38 31.27
C GLU A 63 22.12 -8.61 32.16
N PHE A 64 21.24 -9.61 32.02
CA PHE A 64 21.42 -10.90 32.69
C PHE A 64 22.63 -11.66 32.14
N LEU A 65 22.84 -11.66 30.82
CA LEU A 65 23.99 -12.33 30.20
C LEU A 65 25.33 -11.71 30.60
N ARG A 66 25.37 -10.42 30.92
CA ARG A 66 26.57 -9.74 31.43
C ARG A 66 27.02 -10.19 32.82
N LEU A 67 26.25 -11.05 33.50
CA LEU A 67 26.69 -11.73 34.72
C LEU A 67 27.74 -12.81 34.42
N PHE A 68 27.72 -13.38 33.22
CA PHE A 68 28.66 -14.42 32.81
C PHE A 68 29.98 -13.80 32.30
N PRO A 69 31.11 -14.53 32.39
CA PRO A 69 32.37 -14.10 31.82
C PRO A 69 32.28 -13.98 30.28
N GLY A 70 32.97 -12.98 29.73
CA GLY A 70 33.18 -12.84 28.29
C GLY A 70 34.25 -13.83 27.81
N ILE A 71 34.03 -14.40 26.63
CA ILE A 71 35.00 -15.29 25.97
C ILE A 71 35.38 -14.65 24.64
N GLU A 72 36.67 -14.40 24.45
CA GLU A 72 37.23 -13.80 23.25
C GLU A 72 38.17 -14.78 22.56
N PHE A 73 38.02 -14.92 21.26
CA PHE A 73 38.88 -15.76 20.42
C PHE A 73 39.72 -14.83 19.55
N ASN A 74 41.04 -14.97 19.59
CA ASN A 74 41.95 -14.20 18.74
C ASN A 74 42.79 -15.13 17.85
N ALA A 75 43.02 -14.70 16.62
CA ALA A 75 43.93 -15.33 15.68
C ALA A 75 44.55 -14.23 14.83
N SER A 76 45.88 -14.14 14.80
CA SER A 76 46.61 -13.12 14.07
C SER A 76 47.83 -13.71 13.38
N VAL A 77 48.20 -13.12 12.24
CA VAL A 77 49.44 -13.43 11.52
C VAL A 77 50.16 -12.11 11.38
N ASN A 78 51.38 -12.05 11.91
CA ASN A 78 52.11 -10.81 12.10
C ASN A 78 53.43 -10.87 11.33
N TYR A 79 53.81 -9.74 10.73
CA TYR A 79 55.11 -9.53 10.08
C TYR A 79 55.74 -8.25 10.63
N ASN A 80 57.02 -8.31 11.00
CA ASN A 80 57.78 -7.15 11.46
C ASN A 80 59.04 -6.94 10.60
N SER A 81 59.19 -5.74 10.07
CA SER A 81 60.32 -5.36 9.21
C SER A 81 61.61 -5.08 9.99
N ASN A 82 61.57 -5.03 11.32
CA ASN A 82 62.72 -4.75 12.17
C ASN A 82 63.89 -5.73 11.90
N SER A 83 65.08 -5.17 11.65
CA SER A 83 66.28 -5.91 11.28
C SER A 83 66.92 -6.67 12.45
N ALA A 84 66.64 -6.29 13.70
CA ALA A 84 67.15 -6.96 14.89
C ALA A 84 66.37 -8.23 15.27
N LEU A 85 65.20 -8.47 14.65
CA LEU A 85 64.38 -9.66 14.90
C LEU A 85 64.85 -10.85 14.03
N ARG A 86 65.26 -11.94 14.69
CA ARG A 86 65.75 -13.18 14.03
C ARG A 86 64.67 -13.88 13.21
N ASN A 87 63.41 -13.82 13.65
CA ASN A 87 62.25 -14.27 12.88
C ASN A 87 61.29 -13.10 12.71
N LYS A 88 60.96 -12.79 11.45
CA LYS A 88 60.13 -11.62 11.11
C LYS A 88 58.65 -11.95 10.98
N ASN A 89 58.29 -13.22 10.84
CA ASN A 89 56.92 -13.71 10.72
C ASN A 89 56.55 -14.55 11.93
N TRP A 90 55.35 -14.37 12.47
CA TRP A 90 54.78 -15.27 13.46
C TRP A 90 53.24 -15.31 13.35
N ALA A 91 52.65 -16.36 13.89
CA ALA A 91 51.20 -16.53 13.96
C ALA A 91 50.81 -16.90 15.38
N ASP A 92 49.78 -16.24 15.89
CA ASP A 92 49.27 -16.43 17.25
C ASP A 92 47.79 -16.78 17.18
N ALA A 93 47.37 -17.74 18.00
CA ALA A 93 45.97 -18.04 18.27
C ALA A 93 45.77 -18.26 19.76
N GLY A 94 44.70 -17.70 20.32
CA GLY A 94 44.45 -17.72 21.76
C GLY A 94 42.97 -17.58 22.09
N ILE A 95 42.65 -17.98 23.32
CA ILE A 95 41.33 -17.84 23.93
C ILE A 95 41.52 -17.06 25.22
N GLY A 96 40.83 -15.92 25.34
CA GLY A 96 40.78 -15.09 26.53
C GLY A 96 39.44 -15.24 27.23
N VAL A 97 39.46 -15.38 28.55
CA VAL A 97 38.25 -15.30 29.39
C VAL A 97 38.38 -14.09 30.29
N THR A 98 37.41 -13.17 30.20
CA THR A 98 37.40 -11.93 30.98
C THR A 98 36.15 -11.87 31.84
N TRP A 99 36.29 -11.53 33.13
CA TRP A 99 35.15 -11.39 34.02
C TRP A 99 35.31 -10.18 34.94
N ASN A 100 34.32 -9.31 34.96
CA ASN A 100 34.32 -8.12 35.81
C ASN A 100 33.60 -8.39 37.14
N LEU A 101 34.37 -8.73 38.17
CA LEU A 101 33.86 -9.06 39.50
C LEU A 101 33.39 -7.84 40.31
N LEU A 102 33.98 -6.66 40.08
CA LEU A 102 33.58 -5.43 40.77
C LEU A 102 32.20 -4.95 40.31
N ASP A 103 31.91 -5.09 39.03
CA ASP A 103 30.62 -4.70 38.45
C ASP A 103 29.49 -5.63 38.92
N LEU A 104 29.79 -6.87 39.36
CA LEU A 104 28.81 -7.84 39.86
C LEU A 104 27.98 -7.31 41.04
N PHE A 105 28.55 -6.43 41.87
CA PHE A 105 27.82 -5.76 42.96
C PHE A 105 26.83 -4.70 42.46
N ALA A 106 27.13 -4.04 41.33
CA ALA A 106 26.28 -3.02 40.72
C ALA A 106 25.25 -3.61 39.73
N ARG A 107 25.49 -4.82 39.19
CA ARG A 107 24.62 -5.50 38.22
C ARG A 107 23.16 -5.69 38.66
N PRO A 108 22.82 -6.03 39.92
CA PRO A 108 21.42 -6.18 40.33
C PRO A 108 20.60 -4.91 40.09
N ALA A 109 21.20 -3.74 40.30
CA ALA A 109 20.54 -2.46 40.02
C ALA A 109 20.37 -2.22 38.50
N ALA A 110 21.32 -2.65 37.67
CA ALA A 110 21.19 -2.59 36.21
C ALA A 110 20.09 -3.52 35.69
N ILE A 111 19.99 -4.75 36.21
CA ILE A 111 18.94 -5.71 35.84
C ILE A 111 17.56 -5.20 36.24
N ARG A 112 17.40 -4.62 37.44
CA ARG A 112 16.15 -3.98 37.86
C ARG A 112 15.77 -2.86 36.90
N ARG A 113 16.69 -1.93 36.60
CA ARG A 113 16.46 -0.85 35.63
C ARG A 113 16.04 -1.36 34.25
N ALA A 114 16.67 -2.43 33.76
CA ALA A 114 16.32 -3.00 32.47
C ALA A 114 14.93 -3.68 32.48
N ARG A 115 14.54 -4.31 33.60
CA ARG A 115 13.19 -4.84 33.81
C ARG A 115 12.14 -3.73 33.88
N ASP A 116 12.44 -2.65 34.59
CA ASP A 116 11.54 -1.50 34.69
C ASP A 116 11.35 -0.84 33.31
N LYS A 117 12.42 -0.74 32.51
CA LYS A 117 12.34 -0.30 31.11
C LYS A 117 11.49 -1.24 30.25
N GLN A 118 11.64 -2.55 30.40
CA GLN A 118 10.80 -3.53 29.70
C GLN A 118 9.31 -3.36 30.04
N GLU A 119 8.98 -3.14 31.32
CA GLU A 119 7.61 -2.92 31.75
C GLU A 119 7.06 -1.59 31.23
N LEU A 120 7.88 -0.53 31.25
CA LEU A 120 7.52 0.77 30.67
C LEU A 120 7.18 0.65 29.17
N GLU A 121 7.99 -0.05 28.38
CA GLU A 121 7.70 -0.23 26.95
C GLU A 121 6.47 -1.11 26.71
N ARG A 122 6.19 -2.08 27.60
CA ARG A 122 4.95 -2.86 27.57
C ARG A 122 3.72 -1.96 27.79
N LEU A 123 3.79 -1.06 28.78
CA LEU A 123 2.72 -0.09 29.07
C LEU A 123 2.57 0.91 27.94
N ARG A 124 3.67 1.40 27.36
CA ARG A 124 3.67 2.29 26.19
C ARG A 124 2.98 1.65 25.00
N ARG A 125 3.28 0.37 24.71
CA ARG A 125 2.59 -0.37 23.65
C ARG A 125 1.07 -0.42 23.90
N LEU A 126 0.64 -0.76 25.12
CA LEU A 126 -0.79 -0.82 25.47
C LEU A 126 -1.47 0.54 25.33
N ALA A 127 -0.82 1.60 25.82
CA ALA A 127 -1.32 2.97 25.69
C ALA A 127 -1.45 3.39 24.21
N MET A 128 -0.48 3.02 23.37
CA MET A 128 -0.51 3.31 21.93
C MET A 128 -1.64 2.55 21.23
N THR A 129 -1.88 1.29 21.58
CA THR A 129 -3.04 0.53 21.09
C THR A 129 -4.36 1.23 21.45
N MET A 130 -4.52 1.64 22.71
CA MET A 130 -5.72 2.36 23.16
C MET A 130 -5.88 3.73 22.49
N ALA A 131 -4.77 4.44 22.27
CA ALA A 131 -4.77 5.72 21.57
C ALA A 131 -5.24 5.57 20.12
N VAL A 132 -4.74 4.57 19.40
CA VAL A 132 -5.16 4.30 18.01
C VAL A 132 -6.65 3.92 17.94
N MET A 133 -7.13 3.04 18.82
CA MET A 133 -8.57 2.69 18.88
C MET A 133 -9.44 3.93 19.16
N THR A 134 -9.02 4.77 20.10
CA THR A 134 -9.72 6.02 20.41
C THR A 134 -9.73 6.96 19.21
N GLN A 135 -8.59 7.11 18.53
CA GLN A 135 -8.48 7.96 17.34
C GLN A 135 -9.43 7.49 16.23
N VAL A 136 -9.52 6.19 15.97
CA VAL A 136 -10.45 5.61 14.99
C VAL A 136 -11.90 5.97 15.35
N ASN A 137 -12.30 5.78 16.61
CA ASN A 137 -13.66 6.05 17.06
C ASN A 137 -14.01 7.55 16.99
N VAL A 138 -13.11 8.43 17.42
CA VAL A 138 -13.31 9.88 17.33
C VAL A 138 -13.42 10.32 15.88
N SER A 139 -12.51 9.88 15.00
CA SER A 139 -12.56 10.24 13.58
C SER A 139 -13.80 9.70 12.88
N TYR A 140 -14.31 8.53 13.28
CA TYR A 140 -15.57 8.00 12.77
C TYR A 140 -16.78 8.85 13.19
N LEU A 141 -16.82 9.29 14.45
CA LEU A 141 -17.87 10.19 14.94
C LEU A 141 -17.82 11.56 14.25
N GLU A 142 -16.63 12.13 14.05
CA GLU A 142 -16.43 13.38 13.30
C GLU A 142 -16.90 13.25 11.84
N LEU A 143 -16.63 12.12 11.19
CA LEU A 143 -17.13 11.86 9.83
C LEU A 143 -18.66 11.84 9.80
N ARG A 144 -19.30 11.17 10.75
CA ARG A 144 -20.76 11.12 10.83
C ARG A 144 -21.37 12.50 11.10
N GLN A 145 -20.79 13.24 12.03
CA GLN A 145 -21.26 14.58 12.38
C GLN A 145 -21.11 15.56 11.20
N SER A 146 -19.96 15.54 10.52
CA SER A 146 -19.72 16.40 9.36
C SER A 146 -20.60 16.02 8.16
N ALA A 147 -20.90 14.72 7.98
CA ALA A 147 -21.85 14.25 6.99
C ALA A 147 -23.26 14.82 7.24
N GLU A 148 -23.76 14.71 8.47
CA GLU A 148 -25.06 15.26 8.86
C GLU A 148 -25.10 16.80 8.70
N ALA A 149 -24.04 17.50 9.14
CA ALA A 149 -23.93 18.95 8.98
C ALA A 149 -23.96 19.38 7.50
N PHE A 150 -23.28 18.62 6.63
CA PHE A 150 -23.30 18.85 5.20
C PHE A 150 -24.71 18.63 4.61
N GLU A 151 -25.44 17.59 5.03
CA GLU A 151 -26.83 17.38 4.60
C GLU A 151 -27.75 18.52 5.01
N VAL A 152 -27.61 18.99 6.25
CA VAL A 152 -28.38 20.13 6.75
C VAL A 152 -28.07 21.38 5.91
N ALA A 153 -26.79 21.70 5.69
CA ALA A 153 -26.41 22.86 4.88
C ALA A 153 -26.91 22.76 3.42
N ARG A 154 -26.88 21.56 2.84
CA ARG A 154 -27.43 21.29 1.50
C ARG A 154 -28.95 21.44 1.46
N SER A 155 -29.66 21.05 2.53
CA SER A 155 -31.11 21.24 2.62
C SER A 155 -31.47 22.72 2.70
N MET A 156 -30.72 23.51 3.48
CA MET A 156 -30.88 24.96 3.59
C MET A 156 -30.64 25.65 2.24
N GLN A 157 -29.53 25.32 1.56
CA GLN A 157 -29.23 25.84 0.23
C GLN A 157 -30.39 25.61 -0.76
N LYS A 158 -31.01 24.42 -0.76
CA LYS A 158 -32.17 24.14 -1.64
C LYS A 158 -33.39 25.00 -1.29
N VAL A 159 -33.63 25.27 -0.01
CA VAL A 159 -34.73 26.13 0.44
C VAL A 159 -34.48 27.57 -0.02
N ASP A 160 -33.28 28.09 0.20
CA ASP A 160 -32.92 29.47 -0.16
C ASP A 160 -32.87 29.68 -1.68
N ASP A 161 -32.42 28.67 -2.44
CA ASP A 161 -32.52 28.66 -3.90
C ASP A 161 -33.98 28.79 -4.36
N GLY A 162 -34.88 28.06 -3.71
CA GLY A 162 -36.32 28.12 -3.98
C GLY A 162 -36.95 29.46 -3.59
N LEU A 163 -36.54 30.05 -2.47
CA LEU A 163 -37.00 31.36 -2.02
C LEU A 163 -36.53 32.46 -2.98
N TRP A 164 -35.26 32.42 -3.38
CA TRP A 164 -34.69 33.35 -4.35
C TRP A 164 -35.39 33.25 -5.70
N ALA A 165 -35.65 32.03 -6.21
CA ALA A 165 -36.37 31.84 -7.47
C ALA A 165 -37.77 32.48 -7.43
N ARG A 166 -38.52 32.27 -6.33
CA ARG A 166 -39.84 32.88 -6.15
C ARG A 166 -39.79 34.39 -6.04
N ALA A 167 -38.83 34.94 -5.30
CA ALA A 167 -38.68 36.39 -5.15
C ALA A 167 -38.28 37.04 -6.48
N TYR A 168 -37.43 36.37 -7.26
CA TYR A 168 -37.01 36.82 -8.59
C TYR A 168 -38.17 36.79 -9.60
N ASP A 169 -38.97 35.71 -9.61
CA ASP A 169 -40.10 35.54 -10.52
C ASP A 169 -41.29 36.47 -10.21
N ALA A 170 -41.38 37.00 -8.97
CA ALA A 170 -42.49 37.85 -8.53
C ALA A 170 -42.56 39.23 -9.24
N ASP A 171 -41.54 39.58 -10.03
CA ASP A 171 -41.34 40.86 -10.74
C ASP A 171 -41.32 42.07 -9.78
N ALA A 172 -40.21 42.80 -9.73
CA ALA A 172 -39.94 43.77 -8.67
C ALA A 172 -40.70 45.09 -8.89
N LYS A 173 -41.98 45.10 -8.53
CA LYS A 173 -42.92 46.20 -8.79
C LYS A 173 -42.71 47.39 -7.87
N ASN A 174 -42.35 47.15 -6.60
CA ASN A 174 -42.10 48.21 -5.61
C ASN A 174 -40.71 48.07 -4.94
N ASP A 175 -40.26 49.13 -4.27
CA ASP A 175 -38.97 49.14 -3.55
C ASP A 175 -38.88 48.08 -2.44
N ARG A 176 -40.02 47.64 -1.90
CA ARG A 176 -40.08 46.53 -0.93
C ARG A 176 -39.67 45.20 -1.57
N ASP A 177 -40.23 44.90 -2.74
CA ASP A 177 -40.01 43.65 -3.48
C ASP A 177 -38.55 43.59 -3.98
N ARG A 178 -37.99 44.74 -4.39
CA ARG A 178 -36.57 44.87 -4.74
C ARG A 178 -35.65 44.51 -3.58
N ARG A 179 -35.95 45.00 -2.37
CA ARG A 179 -35.17 44.68 -1.17
C ARG A 179 -35.30 43.21 -0.78
N GLU A 180 -36.50 42.65 -0.86
CA GLU A 180 -36.74 41.23 -0.58
C GLU A 180 -35.95 40.33 -1.54
N THR A 181 -35.95 40.64 -2.84
CA THR A 181 -35.16 39.92 -3.84
C THR A 181 -33.65 40.01 -3.54
N LEU A 182 -33.18 41.19 -3.11
CA LEU A 182 -31.78 41.38 -2.73
C LEU A 182 -31.41 40.55 -1.49
N PHE A 183 -32.23 40.56 -0.44
CA PHE A 183 -31.99 39.74 0.75
C PHE A 183 -32.00 38.25 0.40
N ALA A 184 -32.97 37.78 -0.40
CA ALA A 184 -33.00 36.40 -0.86
C ALA A 184 -31.75 36.02 -1.69
N ALA A 185 -31.20 36.95 -2.48
CA ALA A 185 -29.96 36.72 -3.22
C ALA A 185 -28.73 36.64 -2.30
N VAL A 186 -28.68 37.46 -1.26
CA VAL A 186 -27.62 37.40 -0.23
C VAL A 186 -27.72 36.11 0.57
N ASP A 187 -28.91 35.71 0.99
CA ASP A 187 -29.14 34.47 1.74
C ASP A 187 -28.78 33.24 0.91
N LYS A 188 -29.16 33.22 -0.38
CA LYS A 188 -28.71 32.21 -1.35
C LYS A 188 -27.19 32.13 -1.42
N LEU A 189 -26.50 33.27 -1.58
CA LEU A 189 -25.04 33.27 -1.65
C LEU A 189 -24.42 32.74 -0.35
N ALA A 190 -24.96 33.15 0.80
CA ALA A 190 -24.49 32.72 2.10
C ALA A 190 -24.71 31.22 2.35
N SER A 191 -25.85 30.65 1.93
CA SER A 191 -26.12 29.22 2.10
C SER A 191 -25.33 28.34 1.14
N HIS A 192 -25.04 28.81 -0.08
CA HIS A 192 -24.08 28.15 -0.97
C HIS A 192 -22.69 28.09 -0.33
N LEU A 193 -22.20 29.20 0.21
CA LEU A 193 -20.89 29.24 0.87
C LEU A 193 -20.85 28.32 2.11
N LYS A 194 -21.91 28.31 2.94
CA LYS A 194 -22.01 27.43 4.10
C LYS A 194 -22.00 25.95 3.71
N ARG A 195 -22.72 25.59 2.64
CA ARG A 195 -22.69 24.22 2.09
C ARG A 195 -21.28 23.85 1.64
N ASP A 196 -20.58 24.74 0.96
CA ASP A 196 -19.25 24.46 0.43
C ASP A 196 -18.23 24.26 1.56
N PHE A 197 -18.31 25.06 2.62
CA PHE A 197 -17.51 24.82 3.82
C PHE A 197 -17.87 23.49 4.51
N ALA A 198 -19.16 23.20 4.70
CA ALA A 198 -19.58 21.94 5.29
C ALA A 198 -19.14 20.72 4.46
N TYR A 199 -19.09 20.86 3.14
CA TYR A 199 -18.56 19.83 2.24
C TYR A 199 -17.05 19.65 2.41
N ALA A 200 -16.29 20.75 2.48
CA ALA A 200 -14.86 20.71 2.74
C ALA A 200 -14.55 20.04 4.09
N ASP A 201 -15.32 20.36 5.14
CA ASP A 201 -15.20 19.76 6.47
C ASP A 201 -15.51 18.26 6.44
N TYR A 202 -16.55 17.85 5.71
CA TYR A 202 -16.86 16.43 5.49
C TYR A 202 -15.71 15.67 4.81
N LYS A 203 -15.12 16.23 3.74
CA LYS A 203 -13.98 15.63 3.04
C LYS A 203 -12.72 15.59 3.90
N SER A 204 -12.53 16.59 4.76
CA SER A 204 -11.46 16.61 5.76
C SER A 204 -11.63 15.49 6.77
N ALA A 205 -12.83 15.32 7.34
CA ALA A 205 -13.14 14.24 8.29
C ALA A 205 -12.99 12.85 7.65
N GLU A 206 -13.39 12.68 6.40
CA GLU A 206 -13.18 11.44 5.63
C GLU A 206 -11.70 11.12 5.49
N SER A 207 -10.89 12.12 5.14
CA SER A 207 -9.43 11.97 5.02
C SER A 207 -8.78 11.66 6.37
N ASN A 208 -9.24 12.30 7.44
CA ASN A 208 -8.78 12.03 8.80
C ASN A 208 -9.09 10.60 9.23
N LEU A 209 -10.25 10.05 8.84
CA LEU A 209 -10.57 8.65 9.09
C LEU A 209 -9.67 7.70 8.26
N PHE A 210 -9.24 8.06 7.06
CA PHE A 210 -8.28 7.23 6.32
C PHE A 210 -6.90 7.18 6.99
N VAL A 211 -6.42 8.32 7.51
CA VAL A 211 -5.22 8.38 8.36
C VAL A 211 -5.45 7.60 9.66
N ALA A 212 -6.60 7.85 10.30
CA ALA A 212 -7.40 7.00 11.19
C ALA A 212 -7.05 5.50 11.17
N LEU A 213 -7.21 4.95 9.98
CA LEU A 213 -7.21 3.52 9.71
C LEU A 213 -5.85 3.01 9.23
N GLY A 214 -4.90 3.91 8.98
CA GLY A 214 -3.62 3.56 8.34
C GLY A 214 -3.79 3.12 6.89
N VAL A 215 -4.80 3.65 6.18
CA VAL A 215 -5.00 3.35 4.76
C VAL A 215 -3.95 4.12 3.95
N ASP A 216 -3.15 3.41 3.18
CA ASP A 216 -2.27 4.01 2.18
C ASP A 216 -3.04 4.12 0.84
N PRO A 217 -3.40 5.35 0.40
CA PRO A 217 -4.08 5.54 -0.88
C PRO A 217 -3.13 5.37 -2.07
N LEU A 218 -1.81 5.39 -1.86
CA LEU A 218 -0.87 5.35 -2.95
C LEU A 218 -0.66 3.93 -3.47
N PRO A 219 -0.66 3.73 -4.81
CA PRO A 219 -0.24 2.45 -5.36
C PRO A 219 1.24 2.21 -5.08
N ARG A 220 1.63 0.94 -4.96
CA ARG A 220 3.05 0.58 -4.83
C ARG A 220 3.80 0.98 -6.10
N PHE A 221 4.67 1.97 -5.98
CA PHE A 221 5.53 2.39 -7.08
C PHE A 221 6.79 1.53 -7.14
N THR A 222 7.25 1.22 -8.35
CA THR A 222 8.62 0.74 -8.54
C THR A 222 9.53 1.94 -8.74
N VAL A 223 10.70 1.96 -8.09
CA VAL A 223 11.67 3.07 -8.16
C VAL A 223 12.18 3.33 -9.58
N ARG A 224 11.90 2.43 -10.54
CA ARG A 224 12.30 2.52 -11.95
C ARG A 224 11.18 2.96 -12.90
N ALA A 225 9.97 3.24 -12.41
CA ALA A 225 8.87 3.69 -13.26
C ALA A 225 9.11 5.13 -13.76
N GLY A 226 8.88 5.37 -15.06
CA GLY A 226 8.90 6.72 -15.62
C GLY A 226 7.73 7.57 -15.12
N VAL A 227 7.85 8.90 -15.20
CA VAL A 227 6.83 9.85 -14.70
C VAL A 227 5.46 9.58 -15.32
N ASP A 228 5.40 9.31 -16.62
CA ASP A 228 4.14 8.99 -17.32
C ASP A 228 3.49 7.70 -16.79
N ALA A 229 4.31 6.69 -16.47
CA ALA A 229 3.82 5.43 -15.92
C ALA A 229 3.32 5.61 -14.47
N ILE A 230 3.98 6.47 -13.69
CA ILE A 230 3.53 6.84 -12.34
C ILE A 230 2.22 7.62 -12.42
N ALA A 231 2.11 8.60 -13.34
CA ALA A 231 0.90 9.37 -13.56
C ALA A 231 -0.27 8.47 -13.97
N GLN A 232 -0.07 7.56 -14.92
CA GLN A 232 -1.08 6.59 -15.33
C GLN A 232 -1.48 5.65 -14.18
N THR A 233 -0.52 5.17 -13.39
CA THR A 233 -0.82 4.28 -12.25
C THR A 233 -1.58 5.02 -11.15
N LEU A 234 -1.25 6.29 -10.92
CA LEU A 234 -1.93 7.15 -9.97
C LEU A 234 -3.33 7.52 -10.45
N GLU A 235 -3.48 7.88 -11.73
CA GLU A 235 -4.77 8.15 -12.37
C GLU A 235 -5.66 6.91 -12.35
N ASP A 236 -5.13 5.73 -12.68
CA ASP A 236 -5.83 4.44 -12.58
C ASP A 236 -6.18 4.07 -11.13
N ASN A 237 -5.43 4.56 -10.14
CA ASN A 237 -5.71 4.33 -8.73
C ASN A 237 -6.81 5.29 -8.22
N LEU A 238 -6.69 6.58 -8.54
CA LEU A 238 -7.61 7.65 -8.12
C LEU A 238 -8.95 7.61 -8.88
N SER A 239 -8.94 7.22 -10.17
CA SER A 239 -10.15 7.07 -11.00
C SER A 239 -10.98 5.85 -10.65
N ARG A 240 -10.44 4.91 -9.86
CA ARG A 240 -11.23 3.84 -9.26
C ARG A 240 -12.14 4.48 -8.22
N ASN A 241 -13.40 4.64 -8.62
CA ASN A 241 -14.47 5.28 -7.86
C ASN A 241 -14.98 4.39 -6.68
N ALA A 242 -14.05 3.86 -5.90
CA ALA A 242 -14.26 3.21 -4.62
C ALA A 242 -12.94 3.26 -3.85
N PRO A 243 -12.92 3.59 -2.55
CA PRO A 243 -11.89 2.99 -1.69
C PRO A 243 -11.97 1.50 -1.98
N ARG A 244 -10.91 0.86 -2.49
CA ARG A 244 -10.86 -0.60 -2.51
C ARG A 244 -11.18 -1.01 -1.10
N GLY A 245 -12.38 -1.54 -0.86
CA GLY A 245 -12.90 -1.63 0.50
C GLY A 245 -11.95 -2.49 1.30
N PHE A 246 -11.13 -1.88 2.16
CA PHE A 246 -10.29 -2.45 3.21
C PHE A 246 -9.48 -3.74 2.90
N LYS A 247 -9.51 -4.30 1.69
CA LYS A 247 -9.12 -5.70 1.44
C LYS A 247 -7.74 -5.87 0.83
N ASP A 248 -7.15 -4.81 0.30
CA ASP A 248 -5.80 -4.84 -0.26
C ASP A 248 -4.90 -3.72 0.31
N VAL A 249 -5.17 -3.22 1.52
CA VAL A 249 -4.08 -2.57 2.27
C VAL A 249 -3.16 -3.70 2.70
N SER A 250 -2.00 -3.73 2.06
CA SER A 250 -1.01 -4.78 2.21
C SER A 250 -0.82 -5.14 3.69
N TYR A 251 -1.26 -6.33 4.07
CA TYR A 251 -0.65 -7.05 5.17
C TYR A 251 0.81 -7.30 4.80
N ASP A 252 1.68 -6.35 5.15
CA ASP A 252 3.08 -6.67 5.36
C ASP A 252 3.12 -7.58 6.59
N HIS A 253 2.77 -8.86 6.40
CA HIS A 253 3.35 -9.87 7.25
C HIS A 253 4.86 -9.74 7.02
N PRO A 254 5.67 -9.30 8.03
CA PRO A 254 7.09 -9.53 7.92
C PRO A 254 7.21 -11.02 7.65
N ASN A 255 7.75 -11.38 6.49
CA ASN A 255 7.82 -12.77 6.08
C ASN A 255 8.26 -13.57 7.30
N SER A 256 7.43 -14.54 7.71
CA SER A 256 7.77 -15.41 8.85
C SER A 256 9.24 -15.79 8.72
N GLU A 257 9.99 -15.70 9.83
CA GLU A 257 11.47 -15.71 9.91
C GLU A 257 12.16 -16.81 9.06
N LYS A 258 11.41 -17.80 8.57
CA LYS A 258 11.79 -18.76 7.54
C LYS A 258 12.34 -18.16 6.25
N SER A 259 11.95 -16.96 5.80
CA SER A 259 12.51 -16.39 4.56
C SER A 259 13.80 -15.57 4.80
N ALA A 260 13.99 -14.99 5.99
CA ALA A 260 15.23 -14.29 6.33
C ALA A 260 16.41 -15.27 6.53
N GLN A 261 16.11 -16.55 6.80
CA GLN A 261 17.12 -17.61 6.80
C GLN A 261 17.55 -18.08 5.40
N ALA A 262 16.95 -17.57 4.32
CA ALA A 262 17.23 -17.97 2.94
C ALA A 262 17.93 -16.87 2.11
N VAL A 263 18.65 -15.94 2.75
CA VAL A 263 19.54 -15.01 2.01
C VAL A 263 20.73 -15.74 1.37
N PHE A 264 21.04 -16.96 1.84
CA PHE A 264 22.01 -17.85 1.22
C PHE A 264 21.41 -19.26 1.11
N SER A 265 21.43 -19.81 -0.10
CA SER A 265 21.16 -21.22 -0.35
C SER A 265 22.12 -22.12 0.44
N THR A 266 21.73 -23.37 0.67
CA THR A 266 22.59 -24.39 1.31
C THR A 266 23.93 -24.54 0.59
N GLU A 267 23.95 -24.33 -0.73
CA GLU A 267 25.16 -24.34 -1.55
C GLU A 267 26.02 -23.09 -1.35
N GLU A 268 25.44 -21.89 -1.25
CA GLU A 268 26.17 -20.66 -0.96
C GLU A 268 26.78 -20.65 0.45
N ARG A 269 26.08 -21.25 1.44
CA ARG A 269 26.63 -21.49 2.78
C ARG A 269 27.79 -22.50 2.74
N ALA A 270 27.67 -23.57 1.96
CA ALA A 270 28.76 -24.52 1.77
C ALA A 270 29.96 -23.89 1.05
N ALA A 271 29.72 -23.01 0.07
CA ALA A 271 30.76 -22.27 -0.64
C ALA A 271 31.52 -21.29 0.27
N LEU A 272 30.83 -20.54 1.12
CA LEU A 272 31.45 -19.68 2.13
C LEU A 272 32.31 -20.47 3.14
N MET A 273 31.84 -21.65 3.56
CA MET A 273 32.60 -22.54 4.45
C MET A 273 33.76 -23.27 3.75
N SER A 274 33.69 -23.45 2.42
CA SER A 274 34.78 -24.01 1.62
C SER A 274 35.98 -23.07 1.50
N GLY A 275 35.74 -21.74 1.50
CA GLY A 275 36.79 -20.72 1.52
C GLY A 275 37.63 -20.73 2.81
N VAL A 276 37.06 -21.19 3.93
CA VAL A 276 37.77 -21.33 5.21
C VAL A 276 38.66 -22.58 5.21
N LYS A 277 38.28 -23.64 4.50
CA LYS A 277 39.12 -24.85 4.34
C LYS A 277 40.22 -24.67 3.28
N ALA A 278 39.94 -23.96 2.19
CA ALA A 278 40.92 -23.74 1.11
C ALA A 278 42.04 -22.75 1.47
N ARG A 279 41.89 -21.96 2.55
CA ARG A 279 42.92 -21.00 3.01
C ARG A 279 44.01 -21.64 3.89
N LYS A 280 43.84 -22.90 4.29
CA LYS A 280 44.81 -23.63 5.11
C LYS A 280 45.99 -24.21 4.30
N ASP A 281 45.83 -24.36 2.98
CA ASP A 281 46.81 -25.04 2.11
C ASP A 281 47.50 -24.12 1.07
N ARG A 282 47.49 -22.80 1.26
CA ARG A 282 48.23 -21.88 0.38
C ARG A 282 49.49 -21.36 1.04
N THR A 283 50.63 -21.87 0.61
CA THR A 283 51.93 -21.22 0.77
C THR A 283 51.93 -19.83 0.11
N PRO A 284 52.58 -18.81 0.70
CA PRO A 284 52.52 -17.46 0.16
C PRO A 284 53.42 -17.35 -1.08
N ARG A 285 52.85 -16.98 -2.23
CA ARG A 285 53.61 -16.50 -3.38
C ARG A 285 53.67 -14.97 -3.34
N PRO A 286 54.85 -14.35 -3.60
CA PRO A 286 54.99 -12.91 -3.61
C PRO A 286 54.21 -12.29 -4.78
N SER A 287 53.69 -11.10 -4.53
CA SER A 287 52.96 -10.26 -5.45
C SER A 287 53.78 -10.00 -6.71
N ALA A 288 53.28 -10.44 -7.87
CA ALA A 288 53.81 -10.06 -9.17
C ALA A 288 52.91 -9.01 -9.82
N VAL A 289 53.55 -7.86 -10.05
CA VAL A 289 53.26 -6.74 -10.93
C VAL A 289 52.37 -7.11 -12.15
N LYS A 290 51.32 -6.30 -12.39
CA LYS A 290 50.54 -6.31 -13.63
C LYS A 290 51.33 -5.62 -14.75
N ASP A 291 51.52 -6.31 -15.87
CA ASP A 291 52.00 -5.70 -17.13
C ASP A 291 50.80 -5.30 -18.05
N PRO A 292 50.87 -4.19 -18.81
CA PRO A 292 49.71 -3.46 -19.34
C PRO A 292 49.13 -3.84 -20.71
N ASN A 293 49.57 -4.94 -21.36
CA ASN A 293 49.19 -5.21 -22.77
C ASN A 293 48.51 -6.58 -22.99
N ALA A 294 47.40 -6.85 -22.28
CA ALA A 294 46.52 -7.97 -22.60
C ALA A 294 45.17 -7.46 -23.14
N PRO A 295 44.73 -7.87 -24.34
CA PRO A 295 43.53 -7.30 -24.99
C PRO A 295 42.22 -7.75 -24.32
N LEU A 296 41.29 -6.79 -24.20
CA LEU A 296 39.89 -6.99 -23.84
C LEU A 296 39.11 -7.55 -25.04
N ILE A 297 38.42 -8.67 -24.87
CA ILE A 297 37.34 -9.09 -25.77
C ILE A 297 36.05 -9.25 -24.96
N LEU A 298 35.05 -8.47 -25.38
CA LEU A 298 33.67 -8.46 -24.89
C LEU A 298 32.79 -9.36 -25.77
N ALA A 299 31.93 -10.11 -25.07
CA ALA A 299 30.65 -10.67 -25.47
C ALA A 299 30.61 -11.78 -26.55
N GLY A 300 29.99 -12.90 -26.15
CA GLY A 300 29.52 -13.95 -27.05
C GLY A 300 28.39 -14.79 -26.43
N ALA A 301 27.17 -14.51 -26.90
CA ALA A 301 26.01 -15.40 -27.00
C ALA A 301 25.39 -15.99 -25.71
N ALA A 302 24.33 -15.34 -25.23
CA ALA A 302 23.27 -16.00 -24.51
C ALA A 302 22.47 -16.89 -25.48
N VAL A 303 22.43 -18.19 -25.17
CA VAL A 303 21.58 -19.17 -25.83
C VAL A 303 20.13 -18.94 -25.41
N ALA A 304 19.26 -18.83 -26.41
CA ALA A 304 17.83 -18.68 -26.27
C ALA A 304 17.19 -19.96 -25.71
N ASP A 305 16.45 -19.81 -24.61
CA ASP A 305 15.52 -20.83 -24.14
C ASP A 305 14.07 -20.48 -24.52
N LYS A 306 13.39 -21.54 -24.95
CA LYS A 306 12.13 -21.56 -25.67
C LYS A 306 10.95 -21.04 -24.83
N LYS A 307 10.23 -20.08 -25.41
CA LYS A 307 8.90 -19.65 -25.01
C LYS A 307 7.89 -20.80 -25.23
N PRO A 308 7.07 -21.21 -24.24
CA PRO A 308 5.96 -22.11 -24.49
C PRO A 308 4.90 -21.39 -25.35
N ALA A 309 4.42 -22.11 -26.36
CA ALA A 309 3.44 -21.63 -27.32
C ALA A 309 2.11 -21.24 -26.64
N ALA A 310 1.59 -20.07 -27.01
CA ALA A 310 0.24 -19.64 -26.66
C ALA A 310 -0.79 -20.54 -27.37
N PRO A 311 -1.81 -21.07 -26.67
CA PRO A 311 -2.90 -21.76 -27.33
C PRO A 311 -3.75 -20.76 -28.12
N LYS A 312 -4.00 -21.07 -29.40
CA LYS A 312 -4.91 -20.31 -30.26
C LYS A 312 -6.33 -20.32 -29.66
N PRO A 313 -7.05 -19.18 -29.66
CA PRO A 313 -8.44 -19.16 -29.22
C PRO A 313 -9.31 -19.97 -30.18
N ILE A 314 -9.87 -21.06 -29.69
CA ILE A 314 -10.94 -21.81 -30.34
C ILE A 314 -12.20 -20.95 -30.21
N VAL A 315 -12.64 -20.36 -31.31
CA VAL A 315 -13.96 -19.71 -31.41
C VAL A 315 -14.97 -20.81 -31.73
N PRO A 316 -15.87 -21.22 -30.82
CA PRO A 316 -17.00 -22.05 -31.22
C PRO A 316 -17.95 -21.20 -32.08
N SER A 317 -18.01 -21.53 -33.38
CA SER A 317 -19.01 -20.96 -34.27
C SER A 317 -20.38 -21.55 -33.92
N ALA A 318 -21.36 -20.66 -33.70
CA ALA A 318 -22.77 -20.91 -33.41
C ALA A 318 -23.11 -21.31 -31.95
N LEU A 319 -23.48 -20.30 -31.16
CA LEU A 319 -24.30 -20.49 -29.96
C LEU A 319 -25.77 -20.77 -30.35
N PRO A 320 -26.50 -21.60 -29.57
CA PRO A 320 -27.93 -21.85 -29.78
C PRO A 320 -28.78 -20.57 -29.68
N GLU A 321 -29.92 -20.51 -30.40
CA GLU A 321 -30.73 -19.29 -30.55
C GLU A 321 -31.26 -18.70 -29.21
N ASN A 322 -31.31 -19.50 -28.15
CA ASN A 322 -31.85 -19.10 -26.85
C ASN A 322 -30.79 -18.56 -25.86
N PHE A 323 -29.52 -18.44 -26.28
CA PHE A 323 -28.41 -18.01 -25.43
C PHE A 323 -28.14 -16.51 -25.60
N ARG A 324 -27.85 -15.83 -24.49
CA ARG A 324 -27.44 -14.41 -24.48
C ARG A 324 -26.00 -14.29 -23.99
N LEU A 325 -25.42 -13.11 -24.22
CA LEU A 325 -24.05 -12.81 -23.78
C LEU A 325 -24.11 -11.81 -22.63
N LEU A 326 -23.51 -12.17 -21.50
CA LEU A 326 -23.25 -11.25 -20.40
C LEU A 326 -21.83 -10.70 -20.56
N GLN A 327 -21.71 -9.38 -20.65
CA GLN A 327 -20.40 -8.72 -20.63
C GLN A 327 -19.91 -8.58 -19.19
N LEU A 328 -18.72 -9.09 -18.90
CA LEU A 328 -18.13 -9.06 -17.56
C LEU A 328 -17.03 -8.01 -17.41
N SER A 329 -16.27 -7.73 -18.47
CA SER A 329 -15.20 -6.72 -18.41
C SER A 329 -14.89 -6.09 -19.77
N SER A 330 -14.11 -5.01 -19.76
CA SER A 330 -13.63 -4.31 -20.96
C SER A 330 -12.25 -3.69 -20.67
N PHE A 331 -11.20 -4.21 -21.31
CA PHE A 331 -9.80 -3.77 -21.12
C PHE A 331 -9.15 -3.36 -22.44
N GLU A 332 -8.07 -2.59 -22.40
CA GLU A 332 -7.32 -2.19 -23.62
C GLU A 332 -6.38 -3.27 -24.13
N ARG A 333 -5.89 -4.15 -23.24
CA ARG A 333 -5.00 -5.27 -23.58
C ARG A 333 -5.68 -6.59 -23.25
N LEU A 334 -5.47 -7.58 -24.12
CA LEU A 334 -6.00 -8.94 -23.96
C LEU A 334 -5.44 -9.63 -22.69
N ASP A 335 -4.18 -9.36 -22.34
CA ASP A 335 -3.53 -9.93 -21.15
C ASP A 335 -4.24 -9.53 -19.85
N ASN A 336 -4.69 -8.27 -19.76
CA ASN A 336 -5.42 -7.74 -18.61
C ASN A 336 -6.83 -8.35 -18.51
N ALA A 337 -7.47 -8.60 -19.66
CA ALA A 337 -8.76 -9.30 -19.70
C ALA A 337 -8.63 -10.76 -19.23
N GLN A 338 -7.51 -11.42 -19.56
CA GLN A 338 -7.24 -12.79 -19.12
C GLN A 338 -6.88 -12.86 -17.63
N SER A 339 -6.09 -11.92 -17.11
CA SER A 339 -5.76 -11.89 -15.67
C SER A 339 -7.02 -11.66 -14.84
N TYR A 340 -7.86 -10.70 -15.24
CA TYR A 340 -9.12 -10.43 -14.57
C TYR A 340 -10.08 -11.62 -14.59
N TRP A 341 -10.15 -12.37 -15.69
CA TRP A 341 -10.93 -13.62 -15.72
C TRP A 341 -10.43 -14.66 -14.70
N ARG A 342 -9.10 -14.82 -14.57
CA ARG A 342 -8.53 -15.74 -13.57
C ARG A 342 -8.89 -15.31 -12.16
N GLU A 343 -8.82 -14.02 -11.86
CA GLU A 343 -9.21 -13.44 -10.58
C GLU A 343 -10.71 -13.69 -10.29
N LEU A 344 -11.59 -13.41 -11.26
CA LEU A 344 -13.04 -13.60 -11.14
C LEU A 344 -13.40 -15.08 -10.88
N THR A 345 -12.74 -16.01 -11.58
CA THR A 345 -12.94 -17.46 -11.36
C THR A 345 -12.31 -17.98 -10.06
N ALA A 346 -11.35 -17.25 -9.48
CA ALA A 346 -10.81 -17.55 -8.17
C ALA A 346 -11.75 -17.07 -7.05
N ALA A 347 -12.45 -15.96 -7.26
CA ALA A 347 -13.42 -15.39 -6.32
C ALA A 347 -14.75 -16.16 -6.32
N ASP A 348 -15.29 -16.54 -7.49
CA ASP A 348 -16.53 -17.32 -7.61
C ASP A 348 -16.29 -18.66 -8.31
N ALA A 349 -16.40 -19.75 -7.56
CA ALA A 349 -16.26 -21.10 -8.08
C ALA A 349 -17.30 -21.45 -9.15
N GLY A 350 -18.47 -20.80 -9.16
CA GLY A 350 -19.53 -20.99 -10.14
C GLY A 350 -19.17 -20.49 -11.54
N LEU A 351 -18.21 -19.57 -11.66
CA LEU A 351 -17.71 -19.08 -12.95
C LEU A 351 -16.73 -20.05 -13.62
N LYS A 352 -16.15 -21.00 -12.88
CA LYS A 352 -15.25 -22.03 -13.43
C LYS A 352 -15.93 -22.96 -14.44
N ALA A 353 -17.26 -23.07 -14.38
CA ALA A 353 -18.04 -23.90 -15.30
C ALA A 353 -18.22 -23.24 -16.70
N TYR A 354 -17.87 -21.96 -16.86
CA TYR A 354 -18.05 -21.23 -18.10
C TYR A 354 -16.72 -21.01 -18.82
N SER A 355 -16.76 -20.99 -20.15
CA SER A 355 -15.61 -20.62 -20.98
C SER A 355 -15.66 -19.12 -21.32
N PRO A 356 -14.59 -18.35 -21.09
CA PRO A 356 -14.56 -16.93 -21.42
C PRO A 356 -14.45 -16.73 -22.92
N ILE A 357 -15.30 -15.86 -23.47
CA ILE A 357 -15.24 -15.42 -24.85
C ILE A 357 -14.66 -14.01 -24.88
N PHE A 358 -13.46 -13.85 -25.44
CA PHE A 358 -12.83 -12.53 -25.63
C PHE A 358 -13.20 -11.99 -27.01
N ARG A 359 -13.78 -10.78 -27.09
CA ARG A 359 -14.01 -10.10 -28.37
C ARG A 359 -13.38 -8.72 -28.37
N GLU A 360 -12.78 -8.36 -29.49
CA GLU A 360 -12.35 -7.01 -29.77
C GLU A 360 -13.54 -6.17 -30.20
N VAL A 361 -13.75 -5.02 -29.55
CA VAL A 361 -14.82 -4.08 -29.86
C VAL A 361 -14.22 -2.69 -29.98
N LYS A 362 -14.48 -2.02 -31.11
CA LYS A 362 -14.12 -0.62 -31.31
C LYS A 362 -15.10 0.27 -30.56
N VAL A 363 -14.60 1.10 -29.65
CA VAL A 363 -15.39 2.08 -28.90
C VAL A 363 -14.77 3.45 -29.16
N GLY A 364 -15.37 4.22 -30.08
CA GLY A 364 -14.80 5.50 -30.51
C GLY A 364 -13.47 5.31 -31.26
N LYS A 365 -12.40 5.98 -30.79
CA LYS A 365 -11.05 5.92 -31.39
C LYS A 365 -10.16 4.79 -30.81
N THR A 366 -10.62 4.05 -29.79
CA THR A 366 -9.82 3.02 -29.12
C THR A 366 -10.42 1.62 -29.27
N THR A 367 -9.54 0.62 -29.40
CA THR A 367 -9.88 -0.81 -29.45
C THR A 367 -9.84 -1.38 -28.03
N ARG A 368 -10.93 -2.02 -27.59
CA ARG A 368 -11.00 -2.67 -26.27
C ARG A 368 -11.40 -4.14 -26.40
N PHE A 369 -10.79 -4.99 -25.58
CA PHE A 369 -11.11 -6.40 -25.42
C PHE A 369 -12.15 -6.58 -24.32
N ARG A 370 -13.30 -7.13 -24.69
CA ARG A 370 -14.39 -7.44 -23.76
C ARG A 370 -14.48 -8.93 -23.49
N THR A 371 -14.73 -9.29 -22.23
CA THR A 371 -14.99 -10.68 -21.82
C THR A 371 -16.48 -10.94 -21.75
N PHE A 372 -16.91 -12.05 -22.34
CA PHE A 372 -18.30 -12.49 -22.33
C PHE A 372 -18.42 -13.91 -21.78
N VAL A 373 -19.53 -14.15 -21.09
CA VAL A 373 -20.03 -15.48 -20.74
C VAL A 373 -21.39 -15.68 -21.40
N ALA A 374 -21.66 -16.90 -21.85
CA ALA A 374 -22.89 -17.23 -22.53
C ALA A 374 -23.74 -18.25 -21.76
N ASP A 375 -25.00 -17.91 -21.52
CA ASP A 375 -26.02 -18.82 -20.97
C ASP A 375 -27.43 -18.29 -21.30
N THR A 376 -28.46 -19.00 -20.85
CA THR A 376 -29.86 -18.59 -20.78
C THR A 376 -30.04 -17.31 -19.95
N GLU A 377 -31.01 -16.48 -20.34
CA GLU A 377 -31.27 -15.18 -19.69
C GLU A 377 -31.51 -15.28 -18.18
N LYS A 378 -32.20 -16.35 -17.73
CA LYS A 378 -32.49 -16.57 -16.31
C LYS A 378 -31.21 -16.78 -15.49
N ARG A 379 -30.31 -17.66 -15.95
CA ARG A 379 -29.03 -17.93 -15.27
C ARG A 379 -28.07 -16.75 -15.32
N LEU A 380 -28.05 -16.00 -16.42
CA LEU A 380 -27.23 -14.78 -16.51
C LEU A 380 -27.70 -13.70 -15.52
N LYS A 381 -29.01 -13.57 -15.29
CA LYS A 381 -29.56 -12.66 -14.26
C LYS A 381 -29.17 -13.12 -12.85
N ASP A 382 -29.17 -14.42 -12.58
CA ASP A 382 -28.75 -14.97 -11.28
C ASP A 382 -27.25 -14.80 -11.03
N ILE A 383 -26.41 -14.96 -12.07
CA ILE A 383 -24.96 -14.65 -12.02
C ILE A 383 -24.76 -13.16 -11.74
N CYS A 384 -25.51 -12.30 -12.43
CA CYS A 384 -25.50 -10.87 -12.21
C CYS A 384 -25.89 -10.44 -10.79
N ALA A 385 -26.92 -11.06 -10.21
CA ALA A 385 -27.33 -10.79 -8.84
C ALA A 385 -26.25 -11.21 -7.83
N ARG A 386 -25.57 -12.34 -8.06
CA ARG A 386 -24.47 -12.81 -7.19
C ARG A 386 -23.21 -11.96 -7.31
N LEU A 387 -22.86 -11.54 -8.53
CA LEU A 387 -21.70 -10.72 -8.82
C LEU A 387 -21.98 -9.21 -8.71
N ASN A 388 -23.14 -8.80 -8.19
CA ASN A 388 -23.52 -7.38 -8.06
C ASN A 388 -22.56 -6.59 -7.15
N ALA A 389 -21.84 -7.27 -6.25
CA ALA A 389 -20.79 -6.66 -5.44
C ALA A 389 -19.48 -6.43 -6.22
N GLU A 390 -19.25 -7.15 -7.32
CA GLU A 390 -18.00 -7.14 -8.09
C GLU A 390 -18.14 -6.45 -9.47
N LEU A 391 -19.37 -6.35 -10.02
CA LEU A 391 -19.65 -5.78 -11.34
C LEU A 391 -20.42 -4.46 -11.24
N LYS A 392 -19.92 -3.41 -11.92
CA LYS A 392 -20.55 -2.06 -11.94
C LYS A 392 -21.83 -1.99 -12.78
N ALA A 393 -21.98 -2.85 -13.78
CA ALA A 393 -23.16 -2.89 -14.63
C ALA A 393 -23.35 -4.28 -15.24
N CYS A 394 -24.58 -4.80 -15.19
CA CYS A 394 -24.96 -6.06 -15.81
C CYS A 394 -25.56 -5.83 -17.20
N LEU A 395 -24.70 -5.91 -18.21
CA LEU A 395 -25.08 -5.72 -19.61
C LEU A 395 -25.30 -7.08 -20.27
N ILE A 396 -26.57 -7.48 -20.37
CA ILE A 396 -26.99 -8.66 -21.15
C ILE A 396 -27.30 -8.18 -22.57
N SER A 397 -26.36 -8.38 -23.48
CA SER A 397 -26.56 -8.01 -24.89
C SER A 397 -27.47 -9.04 -25.56
N LYS A 398 -28.43 -8.56 -26.36
CA LYS A 398 -29.03 -9.38 -27.41
C LYS A 398 -28.01 -9.55 -28.54
N ARG A 399 -28.13 -10.68 -29.24
CA ARG A 399 -27.25 -11.05 -30.35
C ARG A 399 -27.23 -9.98 -31.43
#